data_AF-A0A925QFG0-F1
#
_entry.id   AF-A0A925QFG0-F1
#
_cell.length_a   1.000
_cell.length_b   1.000
_cell.length_c   1.000
_cell.angle_alpha   90.00
_cell.angle_beta   90.00
_cell.angle_gamma   90.00
#
_symmetry.space_group_name_H-M   'P 1'
#
loop_
_entity.id
_entity.type
_entity.pdbx_description
1 polymer ?
#
loop_
_entity_poly.entity_id
_entity_poly.type
_entity_poly.pdbx_seq_one_letter_code
_entity_poly.pdbx_strand_id
1 'polypeptide(L)'
;MDPQEWPYRLRTARQKKRLVKKDFDKQLIKLSRKQGELWKQRRNLPMIPLEHPYQKGWKRLFVLREDIQNLPNADFYQALLDKINTVKYHHDKSFKIKKRRKRRYGQKNIGQTLTEISDYDWYRNWYKLSDEE
;
A
#
# COMPACT_ATOMS: atom_id res chain seq x y z
N MET A 1 55.03 16.31 -41.09
CA MET A 1 53.66 15.82 -41.37
C MET A 1 52.71 16.81 -40.74
N ASP A 2 52.18 17.72 -41.56
CA ASP A 2 51.31 18.80 -41.10
C ASP A 2 49.91 18.25 -40.76
N PRO A 3 49.34 18.54 -39.59
CA PRO A 3 47.96 18.16 -39.24
C PRO A 3 46.88 18.77 -40.17
N GLN A 4 47.28 19.71 -41.04
CA GLN A 4 46.42 20.54 -41.88
C GLN A 4 45.94 19.85 -43.18
N GLU A 5 46.53 18.71 -43.56
CA GLU A 5 46.28 18.05 -44.87
C GLU A 5 45.22 16.92 -44.82
N TRP A 6 44.40 16.84 -43.78
CA TRP A 6 43.28 15.89 -43.80
C TRP A 6 42.06 16.53 -44.47
N PRO A 7 41.54 15.97 -45.60
CA PRO A 7 40.30 16.46 -46.17
C PRO A 7 39.15 16.06 -45.24
N TYR A 8 38.82 16.93 -44.29
CA TYR A 8 37.64 16.81 -43.47
C TYR A 8 36.41 16.92 -44.39
N ARG A 9 35.92 15.79 -44.91
CA ARG A 9 34.66 15.76 -45.65
C ARG A 9 33.55 16.21 -44.71
N LEU A 10 32.95 17.36 -45.02
CA LEU A 10 31.80 17.88 -44.28
C LEU A 10 30.70 16.81 -44.24
N ARG A 11 30.22 16.49 -43.02
CA ARG A 11 29.17 15.50 -42.83
C ARG A 11 27.88 15.94 -43.52
N THR A 12 27.23 15.01 -44.23
CA THR A 12 25.95 15.28 -44.90
C THR A 12 24.84 15.56 -43.89
N ALA A 13 23.76 16.23 -44.31
CA ALA A 13 22.62 16.54 -43.45
C ALA A 13 22.03 15.28 -42.78
N ARG A 14 21.98 14.15 -43.51
CA ARG A 14 21.53 12.85 -42.98
C ARG A 14 22.47 12.33 -41.89
N GLN A 15 23.78 12.45 -42.07
CA GLN A 15 24.77 12.03 -41.07
C GLN A 15 24.66 12.88 -39.79
N LYS A 16 24.50 14.20 -39.91
CA LYS A 16 24.28 15.10 -38.78
C LYS A 16 23.02 14.71 -37.99
N LYS A 17 21.88 14.52 -38.67
CA LYS A 17 20.63 14.04 -38.04
C LYS A 17 20.80 12.69 -37.32
N ARG A 18 21.49 11.74 -37.96
CA ARG A 18 21.75 10.41 -37.37
C ARG A 18 22.62 10.50 -36.12
N LEU A 19 23.59 11.42 -36.08
CA LEU A 19 24.44 11.63 -34.91
C LEU A 19 23.65 12.17 -33.73
N VAL A 20 22.83 13.21 -33.94
CA VAL A 20 21.97 13.76 -32.88
C VAL A 20 21.05 12.69 -32.31
N LYS A 21 20.40 11.88 -33.18
CA LYS A 21 19.55 10.78 -32.72
C LYS A 21 20.34 9.73 -31.92
N LYS A 22 21.49 9.29 -32.44
CA LYS A 22 22.34 8.32 -31.75
C LYS A 22 22.84 8.82 -30.40
N ASP A 23 23.17 10.10 -30.30
CA ASP A 23 23.65 10.71 -29.07
C ASP A 23 22.54 10.76 -28.02
N PHE A 24 21.34 11.17 -28.44
CA PHE A 24 20.14 11.13 -27.60
C PHE A 24 19.80 9.70 -27.14
N ASP A 25 19.83 8.72 -28.04
CA ASP A 25 19.58 7.31 -27.68
C ASP A 25 20.61 6.80 -26.65
N LYS A 26 21.89 7.17 -26.81
CA LYS A 26 22.94 6.84 -25.83
C LYS A 26 22.70 7.52 -24.47
N GLN A 27 22.25 8.76 -24.48
CA GLN A 27 21.89 9.48 -23.25
C GLN A 27 20.75 8.75 -22.51
N LEU A 28 19.71 8.32 -23.22
CA LEU A 28 18.60 7.55 -22.62
C LEU A 28 19.08 6.22 -22.03
N ILE A 29 19.94 5.48 -22.73
CA ILE A 29 20.53 4.24 -22.22
C ILE A 29 21.33 4.50 -20.95
N LYS A 30 22.15 5.57 -20.91
CA LYS A 30 22.91 5.96 -19.72
C LYS A 30 22.01 6.28 -18.53
N LEU A 31 20.91 7.02 -18.76
CA LEU A 31 19.93 7.33 -17.72
C LEU A 31 19.23 6.08 -17.19
N SER A 32 18.84 5.16 -18.08
CA SER A 32 18.21 3.89 -17.68
C SER A 32 19.15 3.03 -16.81
N ARG A 33 20.44 2.95 -17.18
CA ARG A 33 21.46 2.25 -16.37
C ARG A 33 21.61 2.90 -14.99
N LYS A 34 21.75 4.23 -14.94
CA LYS A 34 21.84 4.99 -13.69
C LYS A 34 20.60 4.78 -12.81
N GLN A 35 19.41 4.77 -13.40
CA GLN A 35 18.17 4.48 -12.69
C GLN A 35 18.25 3.07 -12.06
N GLY A 36 18.68 2.07 -12.82
CA GLY A 36 18.89 0.71 -12.32
C GLY A 36 19.88 0.64 -11.15
N GLU A 37 20.98 1.37 -11.21
CA GLU A 37 21.96 1.49 -10.12
C GLU A 37 21.35 2.12 -8.86
N LEU A 38 20.61 3.23 -8.99
CA LEU A 38 19.91 3.87 -7.88
C LEU A 38 18.87 2.94 -7.24
N TRP A 39 18.14 2.16 -8.05
CA TRP A 39 17.21 1.15 -7.52
C TRP A 39 17.91 0.02 -6.77
N LYS A 40 19.13 -0.37 -7.18
CA LYS A 40 19.94 -1.35 -6.45
C LYS A 40 20.41 -0.75 -5.12
N GLN A 41 20.96 0.45 -5.15
CA GLN A 41 21.41 1.17 -3.95
C GLN A 41 20.28 1.33 -2.93
N ARG A 42 19.10 1.78 -3.38
CA ARG A 42 17.91 1.92 -2.52
C ARG A 42 17.48 0.60 -1.88
N ARG A 43 17.55 -0.52 -2.61
CA ARG A 43 17.21 -1.85 -2.09
C ARG A 43 18.25 -2.39 -1.12
N ASN A 44 19.51 -1.99 -1.29
CA ASN A 44 20.63 -2.41 -0.45
C ASN A 44 20.84 -1.52 0.79
N LEU A 45 20.00 -0.51 1.00
CA LEU A 45 20.04 0.28 2.24
C LEU A 45 19.80 -0.64 3.44
N PRO A 46 20.55 -0.46 4.54
CA PRO A 46 20.36 -1.28 5.74
C PRO A 46 18.96 -1.03 6.33
N MET A 47 18.37 -2.09 6.90
CA MET A 47 17.13 -1.95 7.65
C MET A 47 17.42 -1.21 8.95
N ILE A 48 16.68 -0.12 9.18
CA ILE A 48 16.75 0.63 10.43
C ILE A 48 15.70 0.03 11.37
N PRO A 49 16.10 -0.45 12.57
CA PRO A 49 15.14 -0.97 13.52
C PRO A 49 14.19 0.15 13.97
N LEU A 50 12.91 -0.20 14.12
CA LEU A 50 11.92 0.68 14.72
C LEU A 50 11.99 0.52 16.24
N GLU A 51 11.87 1.61 17.00
CA GLU A 51 11.78 1.55 18.46
C GLU A 51 10.57 0.70 18.91
N HIS A 52 9.44 0.88 18.21
CA HIS A 52 8.23 0.13 18.45
C HIS A 52 7.68 -0.39 17.10
N PRO A 53 7.32 -1.68 16.99
CA PRO A 53 6.71 -2.20 15.79
C PRO A 53 5.35 -1.53 15.58
N TYR A 54 5.08 -1.03 14.37
CA TYR A 54 3.78 -0.47 14.01
C TYR A 54 3.21 -1.16 12.79
N GLN A 55 1.89 -1.38 12.81
CA GLN A 55 1.17 -1.93 11.67
C GLN A 55 1.02 -0.86 10.58
N LYS A 56 1.58 -1.11 9.39
CA LYS A 56 1.43 -0.20 8.26
C LYS A 56 0.01 -0.23 7.71
N GLY A 57 -0.54 0.95 7.42
CA GLY A 57 -1.83 1.12 6.76
C GLY A 57 -2.89 1.67 7.70
N TRP A 58 -4.14 1.32 7.43
CA TRP A 58 -5.33 1.76 8.15
C TRP A 58 -5.96 0.59 8.91
N LYS A 59 -6.37 0.85 10.15
CA LYS A 59 -7.11 -0.07 11.01
C LYS A 59 -8.57 0.38 11.06
N ARG A 60 -9.51 -0.56 10.91
CA ARG A 60 -10.94 -0.34 11.12
C ARG A 60 -11.46 -1.31 12.17
N LEU A 61 -12.16 -0.76 13.15
CA LEU A 61 -12.85 -1.45 14.24
C LEU A 61 -14.19 -0.76 14.48
N PHE A 62 -15.10 -1.44 15.16
CA PHE A 62 -16.35 -0.83 15.60
C PHE A 62 -16.13 -0.04 16.88
N VAL A 63 -16.81 1.09 17.00
CA VAL A 63 -16.80 1.95 18.19
C VAL A 63 -18.25 2.27 18.50
N LEU A 64 -18.58 2.40 19.79
CA LEU A 64 -19.90 2.88 20.20
C LEU A 64 -20.16 4.26 19.61
N ARG A 65 -21.40 4.47 19.18
CA ARG A 65 -21.85 5.80 18.77
C ARG A 65 -21.95 6.70 19.99
N GLU A 66 -21.66 7.98 19.81
CA GLU A 66 -21.68 9.02 20.85
C GLU A 66 -22.98 9.02 21.68
N ASP A 67 -24.14 8.87 21.03
CA ASP A 67 -25.44 8.80 21.71
C ASP A 67 -25.53 7.67 22.75
N ILE A 68 -24.94 6.50 22.43
CA ILE A 68 -24.96 5.31 23.30
C ILE A 68 -23.96 5.47 24.44
N GLN A 69 -22.84 6.17 24.19
CA GLN A 69 -21.83 6.45 25.20
C GLN A 69 -22.34 7.35 26.33
N ASN A 70 -23.38 8.15 26.07
CA ASN A 70 -23.99 9.02 27.08
C ASN A 70 -25.08 8.32 27.93
N LEU A 71 -25.42 7.07 27.61
CA LEU A 71 -26.42 6.31 28.36
C LEU A 71 -25.81 5.74 29.65
N PRO A 72 -26.63 5.50 30.70
CA PRO A 72 -26.17 4.83 31.92
C PRO A 72 -25.54 3.46 31.68
N ASN A 73 -25.96 2.78 30.60
CA ASN A 73 -25.50 1.44 30.25
C ASN A 73 -24.34 1.45 29.25
N ALA A 74 -23.68 2.59 29.04
CA ALA A 74 -22.57 2.71 28.09
C ALA A 74 -21.46 1.69 28.37
N ASP A 75 -21.11 1.50 29.65
CA ASP A 75 -20.07 0.59 30.09
C ASP A 75 -20.38 -0.87 29.71
N PHE A 76 -21.65 -1.29 29.84
CA PHE A 76 -22.12 -2.60 29.42
C PHE A 76 -21.90 -2.83 27.92
N TYR A 77 -22.36 -1.89 27.08
CA TYR A 77 -22.20 -2.01 25.64
C TYR A 77 -20.73 -1.97 25.21
N GLN A 78 -19.90 -1.23 25.93
CA GLN A 78 -18.47 -1.13 25.64
C GLN A 78 -17.77 -2.45 25.99
N ALA A 79 -18.07 -3.03 27.16
CA ALA A 79 -17.55 -4.33 27.59
C ALA A 79 -17.94 -5.45 26.61
N LEU A 80 -19.21 -5.49 26.20
CA LEU A 80 -19.68 -6.44 25.20
C LEU A 80 -18.99 -6.23 23.84
N LEU A 81 -18.91 -4.98 23.38
CA LEU A 81 -18.27 -4.64 22.11
C LEU A 81 -16.80 -5.07 22.11
N ASP A 82 -16.05 -4.84 23.18
CA ASP A 82 -14.64 -5.21 23.27
C ASP A 82 -14.41 -6.73 23.13
N LYS A 83 -15.39 -7.55 23.54
CA LYS A 83 -15.35 -9.01 23.41
C LYS A 83 -15.62 -9.48 21.98
N ILE A 84 -16.61 -8.89 21.31
CA ILE A 84 -17.05 -9.31 19.96
C ILE A 84 -16.47 -8.48 18.81
N ASN A 85 -15.65 -7.46 19.11
CA ASN A 85 -15.13 -6.54 18.11
C ASN A 85 -14.25 -7.27 17.10
N THR A 86 -14.34 -6.86 15.83
CA THR A 86 -13.43 -7.33 14.80
C THR A 86 -12.50 -6.21 14.36
N VAL A 87 -11.24 -6.54 14.13
CA VAL A 87 -10.24 -5.60 13.59
C VAL A 87 -9.93 -5.95 12.15
N LYS A 88 -10.01 -4.97 11.24
CA LYS A 88 -9.56 -5.10 9.85
C LYS A 88 -8.44 -4.13 9.53
N TYR A 89 -7.39 -4.65 8.91
CA TYR A 89 -6.29 -3.86 8.38
C TYR A 89 -6.39 -3.73 6.86
N HIS A 90 -6.07 -2.55 6.34
CA HIS A 90 -6.02 -2.31 4.90
C HIS A 90 -4.97 -1.26 4.55
N HIS A 91 -4.36 -1.33 3.37
CA HIS A 91 -3.33 -0.37 2.96
C HIS A 91 -3.90 1.01 2.61
N ASP A 92 -5.18 1.07 2.23
CA ASP A 92 -5.90 2.29 1.85
C ASP A 92 -7.08 2.58 2.80
N LYS A 93 -7.31 3.86 3.12
CA LYS A 93 -8.35 4.35 4.02
C LYS A 93 -9.75 4.03 3.54
N SER A 94 -9.93 3.82 2.23
CA SER A 94 -11.24 3.53 1.65
C SER A 94 -11.75 2.13 1.99
N PHE A 95 -10.88 1.20 2.42
CA PHE A 95 -11.21 -0.22 2.62
C PHE A 95 -11.95 -0.84 1.42
N LYS A 96 -11.52 -0.48 0.20
CA LYS A 96 -12.08 -1.00 -1.06
C LYS A 96 -11.11 -1.96 -1.74
N ILE A 97 -11.67 -3.02 -2.32
CA ILE A 97 -10.96 -3.98 -3.16
C ILE A 97 -11.37 -3.84 -4.61
N LYS A 98 -10.38 -3.94 -5.49
CA LYS A 98 -10.62 -4.01 -6.93
C LYS A 98 -11.24 -5.37 -7.26
N LYS A 99 -12.48 -5.37 -7.74
CA LYS A 99 -13.20 -6.59 -8.13
C LYS A 99 -13.53 -6.57 -9.62
N ARG A 100 -13.24 -7.68 -10.31
CA ARG A 100 -13.58 -7.86 -11.72
C ARG A 100 -15.04 -8.32 -11.85
N ARG A 101 -15.79 -7.72 -12.78
CA ARG A 101 -17.14 -8.16 -13.18
C ARG A 101 -17.31 -7.96 -14.69
N LYS A 102 -17.67 -9.04 -15.41
CA LYS A 102 -17.92 -9.05 -16.86
C LYS A 102 -16.89 -8.22 -17.66
N ARG A 103 -15.60 -8.56 -17.51
CA ARG A 103 -14.44 -7.92 -18.18
C ARG A 103 -14.10 -6.48 -17.75
N ARG A 104 -14.87 -5.84 -16.86
CA ARG A 104 -14.54 -4.53 -16.25
C ARG A 104 -14.08 -4.69 -14.82
N TYR A 105 -13.33 -3.72 -14.31
CA TYR A 105 -12.95 -3.64 -12.89
C TYR A 105 -13.74 -2.53 -12.21
N GLY A 106 -14.33 -2.84 -11.06
CA GLY A 106 -14.93 -1.85 -10.17
C GLY A 106 -14.30 -1.94 -8.78
N GLN A 107 -14.59 -0.94 -7.95
CA GLN A 107 -14.26 -0.98 -6.53
C GLN A 107 -15.42 -1.59 -5.74
N LYS A 108 -15.12 -2.49 -4.80
CA LYS A 108 -16.10 -3.06 -3.86
C LYS A 108 -15.65 -2.77 -2.44
N ASN A 109 -16.54 -2.25 -1.61
CA ASN A 109 -16.28 -2.11 -0.17
C ASN A 109 -16.06 -3.48 0.47
N ILE A 110 -15.01 -3.58 1.29
CA ILE A 110 -14.81 -4.73 2.17
C ILE A 110 -15.84 -4.60 3.30
N GLY A 111 -16.84 -5.47 3.33
CA GLY A 111 -17.79 -5.55 4.44
C GLY A 111 -17.09 -6.00 5.72
N GLN A 112 -17.61 -5.58 6.87
CA GLN A 112 -17.14 -6.02 8.19
C GLN A 112 -18.35 -6.21 9.07
N THR A 113 -18.32 -7.28 9.85
CA THR A 113 -19.35 -7.68 10.80
C THR A 113 -18.67 -7.90 12.15
N LEU A 114 -19.45 -7.79 13.22
CA LEU A 114 -19.00 -8.23 14.55
C LEU A 114 -18.87 -9.76 14.53
N THR A 115 -18.13 -10.29 15.50
CA THR A 115 -18.01 -11.73 15.69
C THR A 115 -19.36 -12.26 16.17
N GLU A 116 -19.89 -13.26 15.50
CA GLU A 116 -21.09 -13.97 15.92
C GLU A 116 -20.71 -14.94 17.05
N ILE A 117 -21.50 -14.98 18.12
CA ILE A 117 -21.32 -15.92 19.22
C ILE A 117 -22.11 -17.18 18.84
N SER A 118 -21.40 -18.30 18.63
CA SER A 118 -22.04 -19.57 18.38
C SER A 118 -22.49 -20.25 19.68
N ASP A 119 -23.40 -21.22 19.60
CA ASP A 119 -23.80 -22.03 20.75
C ASP A 119 -22.60 -22.67 21.46
N TYR A 120 -21.60 -23.11 20.69
CA TYR A 120 -20.37 -23.68 21.23
C TYR A 120 -19.58 -22.66 22.05
N ASP A 121 -19.41 -21.44 21.52
CA ASP A 121 -18.71 -20.36 22.21
C ASP A 121 -19.43 -19.95 23.51
N TRP A 122 -20.76 -20.00 23.48
CA TRP A 122 -21.62 -19.76 24.63
C TRP A 122 -21.44 -20.83 25.71
N TYR A 123 -21.60 -22.12 25.37
CA TYR A 123 -21.44 -23.22 26.34
C TYR A 123 -20.04 -23.28 26.96
N ARG A 124 -19.01 -22.87 26.21
CA ARG A 124 -17.61 -22.80 26.69
C ARG A 124 -17.28 -21.47 27.38
N ASN A 125 -18.18 -20.50 27.32
CA ASN A 125 -17.97 -19.11 27.73
C ASN A 125 -16.62 -18.55 27.25
N TRP A 126 -16.31 -18.71 25.96
CA TRP A 126 -15.01 -18.30 25.39
C TRP A 126 -14.73 -16.80 25.62
N TYR A 127 -15.78 -16.00 25.47
CA TYR A 127 -15.71 -14.54 25.57
C TYR A 127 -15.81 -14.01 27.00
N LYS A 128 -15.90 -14.90 28.01
CA LYS A 128 -16.08 -14.53 29.42
C LYS A 128 -17.24 -13.57 29.61
N LEU A 129 -18.37 -13.91 29.01
CA LEU A 129 -19.65 -13.21 29.18
C LEU A 129 -20.12 -13.40 30.63
N SER A 130 -20.60 -12.30 31.22
CA SER A 130 -21.30 -12.33 32.50
C SER A 130 -22.78 -12.63 32.29
N ASP A 131 -23.52 -12.99 33.34
CA ASP A 131 -24.96 -13.28 33.24
C ASP A 131 -25.80 -12.09 32.73
N GLU A 132 -25.26 -10.87 32.78
CA GLU A 132 -25.89 -9.65 32.27
C GLU A 132 -25.73 -9.47 30.74
N GLU A 133 -24.77 -10.16 30.11
CA GLU A 133 -24.35 -10.02 28.70
C GLU A 133 -24.78 -11.20 27.81
#